data_AF-A0AAN6LR32-F1
#
_entry.id   AF-A0AAN6LR32-F1
#
_cell.length_a   1.000
_cell.length_b   1.000
_cell.length_c   1.000
_cell.angle_alpha   90.00
_cell.angle_beta   90.00
_cell.angle_gamma   90.00
#
_symmetry.space_group_name_H-M   'P 1'
#
loop_
_entity.id
_entity.type
_entity.pdbx_description
1 polymer ?
#
loop_
_entity_poly.entity_id
_entity_poly.type
_entity_poly.pdbx_seq_one_letter_code
_entity_poly.pdbx_strand_id
1 'polypeptide(L)'
;MAEPGQSFYKFKGAPSGNVPFPQNANMTAAELLTFLPNHLTSADVVFRFASNHGTYKPMVAILDAHRTIATRNLQNLADYCQRNARRAMREFGHKDWTLHKHLTQCAEVLQHWDPADLRVEATRTRFQINGEGNNVAEVPFVDLAEGVKKLPQGDDALDLTRIVQYCLQHPGEQWMYPTDYAELLQTVGSAQQVTAENLDGAIFDRWKDVITTYAQHRSENLEPPEQPTEQAEMQSTVASNKRARQESPETTGSSSTTEARTPERRQSTRQSMRSRKALESVEGYSTDDSQDSDEQSQNKRRRIDHGDDLPARQGDDVPANPAGTAAPEQAPQSFAGIPGLLRWMKPPTTTGPVSVPALYQAYEQERTQDYDNDDSDNYQPWAPYAFPGGPRLQVPFRQLHLVQTEHLTSADLSGWAENLRWAKEQFLTFGETGWTECPEHMDLITQIRISQAWASGELRVSIEDDMAVEIQEGESMTAMMNESQASMQYREPVVGRDNGMGNMRDEYGNPMGPMR
;
A
#
# COMPACT_ATOMS: atom_id res chain seq x y z
N MET A 1 -26.59 -9.46 -9.02
CA MET A 1 -25.29 -9.73 -9.68
C MET A 1 -24.34 -8.66 -9.19
N ALA A 2 -23.35 -9.00 -8.36
CA ALA A 2 -22.30 -8.07 -7.96
C ALA A 2 -21.35 -7.92 -9.16
N GLU A 3 -21.04 -6.69 -9.58
CA GLU A 3 -20.14 -6.47 -10.71
C GLU A 3 -18.73 -6.98 -10.36
N PRO A 4 -18.11 -7.81 -11.22
CA PRO A 4 -16.77 -8.32 -10.96
C PRO A 4 -15.76 -7.17 -10.99
N GLY A 5 -14.97 -7.02 -9.92
CA GLY A 5 -13.80 -6.15 -9.93
C GLY A 5 -14.03 -4.70 -9.50
N GLN A 6 -14.99 -4.42 -8.59
CA GLN A 6 -15.02 -3.11 -7.92
C GLN A 6 -13.68 -2.86 -7.22
N SER A 7 -12.86 -1.99 -7.82
CA SER A 7 -11.63 -1.46 -7.24
C SER A 7 -11.91 -1.04 -5.79
N PHE A 8 -11.25 -1.73 -4.85
CA PHE A 8 -11.40 -1.55 -3.39
C PHE A 8 -11.19 -0.12 -2.88
N TYR A 9 -10.74 0.80 -3.74
CA TYR A 9 -10.31 2.14 -3.35
C TYR A 9 -11.07 3.25 -4.08
N LYS A 10 -12.25 2.96 -4.64
CA LYS A 10 -13.05 4.00 -5.30
C LYS A 10 -13.54 5.01 -4.25
N PHE A 11 -13.03 6.24 -4.30
CA PHE A 11 -13.59 7.33 -3.53
C PHE A 11 -15.06 7.46 -3.88
N LYS A 12 -15.94 7.31 -2.89
CA LYS A 12 -17.39 7.37 -3.11
C LYS A 12 -17.73 8.72 -3.77
N GLY A 13 -18.44 8.67 -4.89
CA GLY A 13 -18.87 9.86 -5.63
C GLY A 13 -17.77 10.62 -6.37
N ALA A 14 -16.50 10.18 -6.33
CA ALA A 14 -15.47 10.90 -7.06
C ALA A 14 -15.61 10.71 -8.57
N PRO A 15 -15.41 11.76 -9.38
CA PRO A 15 -15.42 11.67 -10.83
C PRO A 15 -14.32 10.75 -11.35
N SER A 16 -14.49 10.26 -12.57
CA SER A 16 -13.46 9.44 -13.24
C SER A 16 -12.13 10.18 -13.36
N GLY A 17 -11.00 9.48 -13.25
CA GLY A 17 -9.68 10.03 -13.58
C GLY A 17 -9.49 10.38 -15.07
N ASN A 18 -10.49 10.07 -15.90
CA ASN A 18 -10.54 10.40 -17.31
C ASN A 18 -11.37 11.66 -17.63
N VAL A 19 -11.91 12.36 -16.62
CA VAL A 19 -12.56 13.65 -16.85
C VAL A 19 -11.48 14.69 -17.19
N PRO A 20 -11.59 15.46 -18.29
CA PRO A 20 -10.57 16.42 -18.69
C PRO A 20 -10.45 17.61 -17.73
N PHE A 21 -9.33 18.33 -17.83
CA PHE A 21 -9.13 19.58 -17.11
C PHE A 21 -9.63 20.79 -17.92
N PRO A 22 -10.16 21.83 -17.25
CA PRO A 22 -10.58 23.06 -17.91
C PRO A 22 -9.39 23.87 -18.43
N GLN A 23 -9.64 24.63 -19.49
CA GLN A 23 -8.66 25.56 -20.05
C GLN A 23 -8.47 26.77 -19.12
N ASN A 24 -7.24 27.31 -19.05
CA ASN A 24 -6.90 28.50 -18.26
C ASN A 24 -7.27 28.43 -16.77
N ALA A 25 -7.38 27.22 -16.20
CA ALA A 25 -7.71 27.05 -14.79
C ALA A 25 -6.45 26.86 -13.94
N ASN A 26 -6.43 27.50 -12.77
CA ASN A 26 -5.49 27.22 -11.69
C ASN A 26 -6.20 26.39 -10.62
N MET A 27 -5.58 25.29 -10.19
CA MET A 27 -6.10 24.45 -9.12
C MET A 27 -4.98 24.14 -8.15
N THR A 28 -5.26 24.20 -6.85
CA THR A 28 -4.29 23.79 -5.85
C THR A 28 -4.19 22.26 -5.74
N ALA A 29 -3.09 21.74 -5.16
CA ALA A 29 -3.01 20.33 -4.80
C ALA A 29 -4.17 19.86 -3.90
N ALA A 30 -4.62 20.71 -2.97
CA ALA A 30 -5.74 20.39 -2.09
C ALA A 30 -7.08 20.28 -2.84
N GLU A 31 -7.33 21.16 -3.82
CA GLU A 31 -8.50 21.10 -4.70
C GLU A 31 -8.50 19.85 -5.57
N LEU A 32 -7.35 19.54 -6.19
CA LEU A 32 -7.18 18.35 -7.01
C LEU A 32 -7.44 17.07 -6.20
N LEU A 33 -6.85 16.94 -5.00
CA LEU A 33 -7.07 15.77 -4.15
C LEU A 33 -8.50 15.73 -3.59
N THR A 34 -9.14 16.87 -3.35
CA THR A 34 -10.49 16.91 -2.78
C THR A 34 -11.56 16.59 -3.81
N PHE A 35 -11.52 17.21 -4.99
CA PHE A 35 -12.57 17.10 -6.00
C PHE A 35 -12.26 16.06 -7.08
N LEU A 36 -10.97 15.82 -7.36
CA LEU A 36 -10.48 15.00 -8.46
C LEU A 36 -9.48 13.92 -7.99
N PRO A 37 -9.75 13.16 -6.90
CA PRO A 37 -8.75 12.26 -6.31
C PRO A 37 -8.33 11.10 -7.22
N ASN A 38 -9.16 10.76 -8.22
CA ASN A 38 -8.85 9.71 -9.20
C ASN A 38 -7.84 10.18 -10.27
N HIS A 39 -7.54 11.48 -10.34
CA HIS A 39 -6.49 12.02 -11.22
C HIS A 39 -5.07 11.76 -10.70
N LEU A 40 -4.91 11.11 -9.54
CA LEU A 40 -3.63 10.48 -9.16
C LEU A 40 -3.19 9.36 -10.12
N THR A 41 -4.04 9.01 -11.09
CA THR A 41 -3.70 8.13 -12.22
C THR A 41 -3.12 8.88 -13.43
N SER A 42 -3.10 10.23 -13.41
CA SER A 42 -2.41 11.05 -14.41
C SER A 42 -0.94 11.21 -14.04
N ALA A 43 -0.05 10.87 -14.97
CA ALA A 43 1.39 11.07 -14.76
C ALA A 43 1.73 12.55 -14.59
N ASP A 44 1.02 13.46 -15.27
CA ASP A 44 1.26 14.90 -15.19
C ASP A 44 0.92 15.45 -13.79
N VAL A 45 -0.19 15.01 -13.19
CA VAL A 45 -0.56 15.38 -11.80
C VAL A 45 0.46 14.83 -10.80
N VAL A 46 0.85 13.56 -10.96
CA VAL A 46 1.82 12.91 -10.06
C VAL A 46 3.18 13.57 -10.16
N PHE A 47 3.63 13.89 -11.37
CA PHE A 47 4.88 14.61 -11.62
C PHE A 47 4.86 15.98 -10.95
N ARG A 48 3.78 16.75 -11.15
CA ARG A 48 3.58 18.07 -10.52
C ARG A 48 3.68 17.98 -9.00
N PHE A 49 2.97 17.04 -8.39
CA PHE A 49 2.99 16.88 -6.94
C PHE A 49 4.37 16.49 -6.43
N ALA A 50 5.01 15.51 -7.07
CA ALA A 50 6.35 15.07 -6.68
C ALA A 50 7.41 16.17 -6.83
N SER A 51 7.31 16.99 -7.88
CA SER A 51 8.23 18.11 -8.14
C SER A 51 8.08 19.22 -7.09
N ASN A 52 6.86 19.38 -6.55
CA ASN A 52 6.55 20.34 -5.50
C ASN A 52 6.61 19.71 -4.09
N HIS A 53 7.53 18.76 -3.86
CA HIS A 53 7.77 18.11 -2.56
C HIS A 53 6.58 17.32 -1.98
N GLY A 54 5.57 17.02 -2.77
CA GLY A 54 4.45 16.19 -2.37
C GLY A 54 4.89 14.78 -2.01
N THR A 55 4.57 14.35 -0.78
CA THR A 55 4.75 12.95 -0.35
C THR A 55 3.40 12.27 -0.12
N TYR A 56 3.38 10.94 0.02
CA TYR A 56 2.14 10.21 0.25
C TYR A 56 1.45 10.61 1.56
N LYS A 57 2.22 11.01 2.58
CA LYS A 57 1.67 11.44 3.88
C LYS A 57 0.74 12.67 3.74
N PRO A 58 1.19 13.85 3.30
CA PRO A 58 0.29 15.00 3.16
C PRO A 58 -0.85 14.73 2.16
N MET A 59 -0.65 13.93 1.11
CA MET A 59 -1.75 13.53 0.21
C MET A 59 -2.85 12.75 0.95
N VAL A 60 -2.47 11.76 1.77
CA VAL A 60 -3.38 10.99 2.62
C VAL A 60 -4.08 11.89 3.62
N ALA A 61 -3.36 12.86 4.18
CA ALA A 61 -3.87 13.81 5.17
C ALA A 61 -5.01 14.65 4.59
N ILE A 62 -4.77 15.22 3.39
CA ILE A 62 -5.73 16.02 2.65
C ILE A 62 -6.95 15.15 2.30
N LEU A 63 -6.74 13.96 1.74
CA LEU A 63 -7.82 13.06 1.35
C LEU A 63 -8.68 12.63 2.54
N ASP A 64 -8.09 12.31 3.69
CA ASP A 64 -8.84 11.92 4.89
C ASP A 64 -9.63 13.08 5.47
N ALA A 65 -9.03 14.28 5.52
CA ALA A 65 -9.70 15.47 6.03
C ALA A 65 -10.87 15.92 5.14
N HIS A 66 -10.70 15.83 3.82
CA HIS A 66 -11.64 16.42 2.87
C HIS A 66 -12.60 15.41 2.24
N ARG A 67 -12.29 14.11 2.19
CA ARG A 67 -13.16 13.11 1.53
C ARG A 67 -13.59 11.96 2.44
N THR A 68 -14.77 11.44 2.12
CA THR A 68 -15.28 10.19 2.68
C THR A 68 -14.62 9.02 1.96
N ILE A 69 -13.88 8.24 2.72
CA ILE A 69 -13.14 7.08 2.23
C ILE A 69 -13.87 5.85 2.78
N ALA A 70 -14.12 4.87 1.92
CA ALA A 70 -14.82 3.65 2.31
C ALA A 70 -14.03 2.84 3.36
N THR A 71 -12.70 2.86 3.26
CA THR A 71 -11.80 2.27 4.25
C THR A 71 -11.52 3.24 5.39
N ARG A 72 -11.61 2.76 6.64
CA ARG A 72 -11.13 3.48 7.84
C ARG A 72 -9.64 3.30 8.09
N ASN A 73 -8.96 2.51 7.26
CA ASN A 73 -7.53 2.25 7.36
C ASN A 73 -6.76 3.27 6.51
N LEU A 74 -5.99 4.15 7.16
CA LEU A 74 -5.16 5.16 6.50
C LEU A 74 -4.02 4.53 5.69
N GLN A 75 -3.54 3.34 6.09
CA GLN A 75 -2.52 2.62 5.34
C GLN A 75 -3.05 2.22 3.96
N ASN A 76 -4.29 1.73 3.89
CA ASN A 76 -4.95 1.41 2.63
C ASN A 76 -5.03 2.64 1.70
N LEU A 77 -5.26 3.83 2.26
CA LEU A 77 -5.26 5.07 1.48
C LEU A 77 -3.84 5.45 1.01
N ALA A 78 -2.84 5.29 1.87
CA ALA A 78 -1.44 5.51 1.50
C ALA A 78 -0.99 4.58 0.37
N ASP A 79 -1.34 3.29 0.48
CA ASP A 79 -1.08 2.28 -0.55
C ASP A 79 -1.77 2.62 -1.86
N TYR A 80 -3.01 3.13 -1.79
CA TYR A 80 -3.72 3.62 -2.96
C TYR A 80 -2.97 4.77 -3.65
N CYS A 81 -2.59 5.80 -2.90
CA CYS A 81 -1.84 6.94 -3.45
C CYS A 81 -0.52 6.47 -4.08
N GLN A 82 0.22 5.62 -3.37
CA GLN A 82 1.50 5.08 -3.83
C GLN A 82 1.34 4.23 -5.10
N ARG A 83 0.37 3.32 -5.13
CA ARG A 83 0.13 2.41 -6.25
C ARG A 83 -0.27 3.18 -7.50
N ASN A 84 -1.21 4.12 -7.40
CA ASN A 84 -1.64 4.92 -8.56
C ASN A 84 -0.54 5.85 -9.06
N ALA A 85 0.20 6.51 -8.15
CA ALA A 85 1.32 7.35 -8.55
C ALA A 85 2.42 6.56 -9.28
N ARG A 86 2.83 5.41 -8.74
CA ARG A 86 3.81 4.53 -9.39
C ARG A 86 3.30 4.03 -10.75
N ARG A 87 2.05 3.57 -10.80
CA ARG A 87 1.43 3.09 -12.04
C ARG A 87 1.43 4.18 -13.11
N ALA A 88 0.95 5.37 -12.77
CA ALA A 88 0.88 6.51 -13.69
C ALA A 88 2.26 6.86 -14.27
N MET A 89 3.28 6.97 -13.41
CA MET A 89 4.64 7.30 -13.84
C MET A 89 5.30 6.20 -14.68
N ARG A 90 5.03 4.93 -14.37
CA ARG A 90 5.50 3.77 -15.16
C ARG A 90 4.86 3.72 -16.53
N GLU A 91 3.54 3.95 -16.61
CA GLU A 91 2.81 4.06 -17.88
C GLU A 91 3.35 5.21 -18.75
N PHE A 92 3.95 6.24 -18.13
CA PHE A 92 4.64 7.34 -18.83
C PHE A 92 6.12 7.05 -19.18
N GLY A 93 6.57 5.81 -19.02
CA GLY A 93 7.92 5.37 -19.42
C GLY A 93 8.96 5.40 -18.29
N HIS A 94 8.62 5.86 -17.08
CA HIS A 94 9.54 5.85 -15.94
C HIS A 94 9.40 4.54 -15.13
N LYS A 95 9.93 3.43 -15.68
CA LYS A 95 9.75 2.06 -15.15
C LYS A 95 10.14 1.89 -13.67
N ASP A 96 11.26 2.48 -13.27
CA ASP A 96 11.79 2.40 -11.90
C ASP A 96 11.43 3.60 -11.04
N TRP A 97 10.38 4.32 -11.42
CA TRP A 97 9.98 5.53 -10.71
C TRP A 97 9.48 5.21 -9.33
N THR A 98 10.03 5.94 -8.37
CA THR A 98 9.51 6.06 -7.02
C THR A 98 9.59 7.52 -6.65
N LEU A 99 8.77 7.94 -5.70
CA LEU A 99 8.81 9.30 -5.22
C LEU A 99 10.19 9.69 -4.68
N HIS A 100 10.90 8.75 -4.04
CA HIS A 100 12.28 8.95 -3.57
C HIS A 100 13.27 9.16 -4.72
N LYS A 101 13.09 8.47 -5.85
CA LYS A 101 13.95 8.57 -7.04
C LYS A 101 13.55 9.71 -7.99
N HIS A 102 12.43 10.39 -7.75
CA HIS A 102 11.87 11.36 -8.69
C HIS A 102 12.85 12.49 -9.02
N LEU A 103 13.46 13.12 -8.01
CA LEU A 103 14.40 14.22 -8.22
C LEU A 103 15.61 13.82 -9.07
N THR A 104 16.10 12.58 -8.91
CA THR A 104 17.23 12.06 -9.69
C THR A 104 16.82 11.65 -11.10
N GLN A 105 15.69 10.96 -11.26
CA GLN A 105 15.24 10.42 -12.55
C GLN A 105 14.62 11.48 -13.47
N CYS A 106 14.12 12.58 -12.90
CA CYS A 106 13.47 13.66 -13.64
C CYS A 106 14.32 14.93 -13.66
N ALA A 107 15.62 14.84 -13.32
CA ALA A 107 16.50 16.00 -13.14
C ALA A 107 16.52 16.94 -14.36
N GLU A 108 16.49 16.41 -15.59
CA GLU A 108 16.46 17.21 -16.82
C GLU A 108 15.17 18.03 -16.94
N VAL A 109 14.01 17.39 -16.74
CA VAL A 109 12.70 18.06 -16.80
C VAL A 109 12.57 19.09 -15.67
N LEU A 110 13.10 18.77 -14.49
CA LEU A 110 13.09 19.66 -13.32
C LEU A 110 13.90 20.95 -13.52
N GLN A 111 14.82 21.02 -14.47
CA GLN A 111 15.54 22.27 -14.79
C GLN A 111 14.60 23.36 -15.35
N HIS A 112 13.49 22.95 -15.94
CA HIS A 112 12.49 23.85 -16.54
C HIS A 112 11.16 23.82 -15.78
N TRP A 113 11.12 23.16 -14.62
CA TRP A 113 9.95 23.11 -13.77
C TRP A 113 9.73 24.44 -13.07
N ASP A 114 8.53 25.01 -13.21
CA ASP A 114 8.10 26.19 -12.45
C ASP A 114 7.21 25.75 -11.27
N PRO A 115 7.70 25.83 -10.02
CA PRO A 115 6.91 25.46 -8.85
C PRO A 115 5.72 26.40 -8.59
N ALA A 116 5.70 27.58 -9.23
CA ALA A 116 4.58 28.53 -9.14
C ALA A 116 3.44 28.23 -10.14
N ASP A 117 3.64 27.29 -11.07
CA ASP A 117 2.65 26.97 -12.09
C ASP A 117 1.57 26.02 -11.56
N LEU A 118 0.40 26.58 -11.24
CA LEU A 118 -0.78 25.82 -10.81
C LEU A 118 -1.75 25.50 -11.95
N ARG A 119 -1.41 25.86 -13.19
CA ARG A 119 -2.29 25.65 -14.34
C ARG A 119 -2.50 24.16 -14.60
N VAL A 120 -3.73 23.80 -14.96
CA VAL A 120 -4.10 22.41 -15.29
C VAL A 120 -4.40 22.18 -16.77
N GLU A 121 -4.37 23.23 -17.60
CA GLU A 121 -4.78 23.16 -19.02
C GLU A 121 -3.95 22.18 -19.87
N ALA A 122 -2.66 22.04 -19.56
CA ALA A 122 -1.75 21.13 -20.26
C ALA A 122 -1.71 19.74 -19.61
N THR A 123 -2.42 19.54 -18.50
CA THR A 123 -2.41 18.28 -17.77
C THR A 123 -3.25 17.25 -18.52
N ARG A 124 -2.66 16.11 -18.87
CA ARG A 124 -3.35 15.04 -19.57
C ARG A 124 -3.99 14.08 -18.58
N THR A 125 -5.19 13.64 -18.90
CA THR A 125 -5.85 12.52 -18.22
C THR A 125 -5.14 11.21 -18.54
N ARG A 126 -5.43 10.17 -17.76
CA ARG A 126 -4.90 8.82 -18.03
C ARG A 126 -5.26 8.36 -19.45
N PHE A 127 -6.53 8.47 -19.84
CA PHE A 127 -6.99 8.14 -21.19
C PHE A 127 -6.22 8.88 -22.29
N GLN A 128 -5.88 10.16 -22.10
CA GLN A 128 -5.10 10.91 -23.09
C GLN A 128 -3.63 10.45 -23.19
N ILE A 129 -3.07 9.90 -22.10
CA ILE A 129 -1.68 9.41 -22.06
C ILE A 129 -1.56 8.03 -22.70
N ASN A 130 -2.44 7.08 -22.35
CA ASN A 130 -2.29 5.67 -22.70
C ASN A 130 -3.44 5.09 -23.54
N GLY A 131 -4.52 5.84 -23.77
CA GLY A 131 -5.71 5.39 -24.47
C GLY A 131 -6.63 4.45 -23.67
N GLU A 132 -6.36 4.23 -22.38
CA GLU A 132 -7.11 3.29 -21.54
C GLU A 132 -8.35 3.93 -20.90
N GLY A 133 -9.45 3.18 -20.95
CA GLY A 133 -10.74 3.54 -20.35
C GLY A 133 -11.64 4.35 -21.29
N ASN A 134 -12.77 4.80 -20.76
CA ASN A 134 -13.71 5.62 -21.52
C ASN A 134 -13.31 7.09 -21.40
N ASN A 135 -13.38 7.80 -22.52
CA ASN A 135 -13.35 9.26 -22.52
C ASN A 135 -14.64 9.75 -21.86
N VAL A 136 -14.53 10.36 -20.68
CA VAL A 136 -15.68 10.93 -19.97
C VAL A 136 -15.63 12.43 -20.19
N ALA A 137 -16.51 12.95 -21.03
CA ALA A 137 -16.42 14.32 -21.50
C ALA A 137 -16.73 15.33 -20.38
N GLU A 138 -17.83 15.15 -19.65
CA GLU A 138 -18.36 16.16 -18.75
C GLU A 138 -19.02 15.54 -17.51
N VAL A 139 -18.98 16.25 -16.39
CA VAL A 139 -19.68 15.92 -15.14
C VAL A 139 -20.29 17.19 -14.54
N PRO A 140 -21.49 17.15 -13.94
CA PRO A 140 -22.02 18.30 -13.22
C PRO A 140 -21.07 18.79 -12.13
N PHE A 141 -20.90 20.11 -11.96
CA PHE A 141 -20.05 20.66 -10.89
C PHE A 141 -20.51 20.24 -9.49
N VAL A 142 -21.82 20.09 -9.30
CA VAL A 142 -22.41 19.62 -8.03
C VAL A 142 -21.93 18.21 -7.67
N ASP A 143 -21.67 17.36 -8.67
CA ASP A 143 -21.22 15.98 -8.46
C ASP A 143 -19.75 15.93 -8.00
N LEU A 144 -18.95 16.97 -8.25
CA LEU A 144 -17.58 17.06 -7.70
C LEU A 144 -17.58 17.09 -6.16
N ALA A 145 -18.67 17.57 -5.55
CA ALA A 145 -18.84 17.59 -4.10
C ALA A 145 -19.30 16.23 -3.53
N GLU A 146 -19.67 15.26 -4.37
CA GLU A 146 -20.13 13.97 -3.88
C GLU A 146 -19.00 13.25 -3.12
N GLY A 147 -19.29 12.87 -1.87
CA GLY A 147 -18.33 12.25 -0.97
C GLY A 147 -17.32 13.21 -0.34
N VAL A 148 -17.42 14.52 -0.57
CA VAL A 148 -16.59 15.53 0.12
C VAL A 148 -17.14 15.79 1.53
N LYS A 149 -16.31 15.61 2.56
CA LYS A 149 -16.61 15.90 3.98
C LYS A 149 -16.54 17.39 4.28
N LYS A 150 -15.49 18.04 3.75
CA LYS A 150 -15.15 19.44 3.99
C LYS A 150 -14.57 20.02 2.71
N LEU A 151 -15.06 21.18 2.27
CA LEU A 151 -14.44 21.90 1.16
C LEU A 151 -13.08 22.47 1.59
N PRO A 152 -12.09 22.58 0.67
CA PRO A 152 -10.88 23.34 0.94
C PRO A 152 -11.21 24.78 1.38
N GLN A 153 -10.36 25.41 2.17
CA GLN A 153 -10.59 26.76 2.71
C GLN A 153 -9.28 27.53 2.80
N GLY A 154 -9.37 28.87 2.80
CA GLY A 154 -8.21 29.74 2.97
C GLY A 154 -7.15 29.46 1.90
N ASP A 155 -5.92 29.22 2.33
CA ASP A 155 -4.77 29.01 1.45
C ASP A 155 -4.78 27.67 0.70
N ASP A 156 -5.65 26.74 1.11
CA ASP A 156 -5.86 25.45 0.42
C ASP A 156 -6.91 25.55 -0.71
N ALA A 157 -7.54 26.71 -0.90
CA ALA A 157 -8.62 26.92 -1.86
C ALA A 157 -8.28 27.99 -2.90
N LEU A 158 -8.71 27.77 -4.15
CA LEU A 158 -8.74 28.76 -5.23
C LEU A 158 -10.12 28.72 -5.91
N ASP A 159 -10.15 28.76 -7.23
CA ASP A 159 -11.33 29.00 -8.04
C ASP A 159 -12.26 27.80 -8.08
N LEU A 160 -11.74 26.56 -8.15
CA LEU A 160 -12.57 25.36 -8.22
C LEU A 160 -13.44 25.20 -6.96
N THR A 161 -12.88 25.50 -5.79
CA THR A 161 -13.63 25.47 -4.52
C THR A 161 -14.79 26.46 -4.53
N ARG A 162 -14.55 27.69 -4.98
CA ARG A 162 -15.58 28.74 -5.06
C ARG A 162 -16.68 28.36 -6.03
N ILE A 163 -16.32 27.79 -7.18
CA ILE A 163 -17.24 27.30 -8.20
C ILE A 163 -18.12 26.17 -7.67
N VAL A 164 -17.53 25.13 -7.06
CA VAL A 164 -18.29 24.02 -6.48
C VAL A 164 -19.22 24.50 -5.37
N GLN A 165 -18.74 25.41 -4.51
CA GLN A 165 -19.55 26.03 -3.46
C GLN A 165 -20.74 26.80 -4.03
N TYR A 166 -20.54 27.55 -5.12
CA TYR A 166 -21.61 28.27 -5.80
C TYR A 166 -22.67 27.29 -6.35
N CYS A 167 -22.27 26.22 -7.04
CA CYS A 167 -23.22 25.22 -7.57
C CYS A 167 -24.03 24.53 -6.46
N LEU A 168 -23.42 24.26 -5.30
CA LEU A 168 -24.14 23.71 -4.14
C LEU A 168 -25.21 24.66 -3.59
N GLN A 169 -25.00 25.97 -3.71
CA GLN A 169 -25.94 27.01 -3.29
C GLN A 169 -27.02 27.30 -4.34
N HIS A 170 -26.77 26.93 -5.60
CA HIS A 170 -27.65 27.16 -6.74
C HIS A 170 -27.98 25.84 -7.47
N PRO A 171 -28.61 24.85 -6.80
CA PRO A 171 -28.81 23.50 -7.37
C PRO A 171 -29.77 23.46 -8.58
N GLY A 172 -30.47 24.57 -8.88
CA GLY A 172 -31.30 24.69 -10.08
C GLY A 172 -30.49 25.00 -11.35
N GLU A 173 -29.23 25.44 -11.21
CA GLU A 173 -28.34 25.76 -12.33
C GLU A 173 -27.52 24.52 -12.70
N GLN A 174 -27.58 24.10 -13.96
CA GLN A 174 -26.96 22.86 -14.45
C GLN A 174 -25.59 23.13 -15.08
N TRP A 175 -24.64 23.59 -14.27
CA TRP A 175 -23.28 23.85 -14.73
C TRP A 175 -22.45 22.56 -14.87
N MET A 176 -21.72 22.44 -15.98
CA MET A 176 -20.95 21.26 -16.36
C MET A 176 -19.43 21.50 -16.29
N TYR A 177 -18.72 20.62 -15.59
CA TYR A 177 -17.26 20.55 -15.59
C TYR A 177 -16.77 19.61 -16.71
N PRO A 178 -15.68 19.95 -17.44
CA PRO A 178 -14.91 21.19 -17.34
C PRO A 178 -15.41 22.32 -18.25
N THR A 179 -16.40 22.07 -19.10
CA THR A 179 -16.81 22.96 -20.21
C THR A 179 -17.23 24.36 -19.76
N ASP A 180 -18.03 24.47 -18.70
CA ASP A 180 -18.57 25.76 -18.27
C ASP A 180 -17.68 26.48 -17.26
N TYR A 181 -16.47 25.96 -16.98
CA TYR A 181 -15.60 26.48 -15.92
C TYR A 181 -15.33 27.98 -16.05
N ALA A 182 -14.97 28.45 -17.26
CA ALA A 182 -14.60 29.84 -17.48
C ALA A 182 -15.80 30.80 -17.34
N GLU A 183 -16.97 30.41 -17.84
CA GLU A 183 -18.20 31.20 -17.73
C GLU A 183 -18.66 31.28 -16.28
N LEU A 184 -18.67 30.14 -15.59
CA LEU A 184 -19.05 30.09 -14.19
C LEU A 184 -18.08 30.85 -13.28
N LEU A 185 -16.78 30.84 -13.57
CA LEU A 185 -15.81 31.64 -12.84
C LEU A 185 -16.07 33.15 -12.96
N GLN A 186 -16.53 33.61 -14.13
CA GLN A 186 -16.94 35.01 -14.30
C GLN A 186 -18.15 35.34 -13.43
N THR A 187 -19.13 34.44 -13.36
CA THR A 187 -20.31 34.56 -12.49
C THR A 187 -19.94 34.61 -11.00
N VAL A 188 -18.96 33.81 -10.57
CA VAL A 188 -18.53 33.69 -9.15
C VAL A 188 -17.61 34.85 -8.70
N GLY A 189 -17.12 35.68 -9.62
CA GLY A 189 -16.39 36.90 -9.29
C GLY A 189 -14.91 36.90 -9.69
N SER A 190 -14.62 36.51 -10.93
CA SER A 190 -13.29 36.47 -11.56
C SER A 190 -12.28 35.52 -10.90
N ALA A 191 -11.22 35.19 -11.63
CA ALA A 191 -10.15 34.32 -11.15
C ALA A 191 -9.43 34.94 -9.96
N GLN A 192 -9.23 34.15 -8.91
CA GLN A 192 -8.50 34.56 -7.72
C GLN A 192 -7.02 34.73 -8.03
N GLN A 193 -6.40 35.74 -7.45
CA GLN A 193 -4.96 35.91 -7.54
C GLN A 193 -4.27 34.78 -6.76
N VAL A 194 -3.43 34.00 -7.45
CA VAL A 194 -2.59 32.98 -6.82
C VAL A 194 -1.58 33.65 -5.89
N THR A 195 -1.53 33.21 -4.64
CA THR A 195 -0.54 33.65 -3.64
C THR A 195 0.51 32.55 -3.40
N ALA A 196 1.61 32.91 -2.73
CA ALA A 196 2.65 31.94 -2.35
C ALA A 196 2.11 30.80 -1.46
N GLU A 197 1.07 31.08 -0.66
CA GLU A 197 0.46 30.09 0.24
C GLU A 197 -0.45 29.10 -0.50
N ASN A 198 -0.85 29.41 -1.74
CA ASN A 198 -1.62 28.50 -2.59
C ASN A 198 -0.75 27.51 -3.37
N LEU A 199 0.58 27.68 -3.35
CA LEU A 199 1.49 26.81 -4.09
C LEU A 199 1.48 25.40 -3.50
N ASP A 200 1.59 24.39 -4.36
CA ASP A 200 1.54 22.99 -3.94
C ASP A 200 2.57 22.66 -2.84
N GLY A 201 3.78 23.20 -2.96
CA GLY A 201 4.83 23.01 -1.95
C GLY A 201 4.43 23.55 -0.58
N ALA A 202 3.86 24.75 -0.52
CA ALA A 202 3.37 25.36 0.72
C ALA A 202 2.20 24.55 1.31
N ILE A 203 1.29 24.07 0.47
CA ILE A 203 0.19 23.19 0.89
C ILE A 203 0.74 21.89 1.48
N PHE A 204 1.60 21.17 0.76
CA PHE A 204 2.14 19.91 1.26
C PHE A 204 2.95 20.10 2.55
N ASP A 205 3.65 21.23 2.68
CA ASP A 205 4.35 21.58 3.91
C ASP A 205 3.40 21.82 5.10
N ARG A 206 2.25 22.45 4.89
CA ARG A 206 1.23 22.58 5.96
C ARG A 206 0.65 21.24 6.38
N TRP A 207 0.42 20.35 5.42
CA TRP A 207 -0.27 19.08 5.65
C TRP A 207 0.65 17.94 6.14
N LYS A 208 1.98 18.10 6.09
CA LYS A 208 2.93 17.04 6.48
C LYS A 208 2.82 16.65 7.97
N ASP A 209 2.49 17.61 8.83
CA ASP A 209 2.44 17.40 10.29
C ASP A 209 1.06 16.97 10.79
N VAL A 210 0.02 17.09 9.94
CA VAL A 210 -1.36 16.78 10.31
C VAL A 210 -1.55 15.28 10.61
N ILE A 211 -0.95 14.38 9.81
CA ILE A 211 -1.07 12.93 10.04
C ILE A 211 -0.44 12.48 11.36
N THR A 212 0.70 13.05 11.74
CA THR A 212 1.40 12.69 12.99
C THR A 212 0.45 12.88 14.17
N THR A 213 -0.33 13.96 14.14
CA THR A 213 -1.30 14.30 15.18
C THR A 213 -2.51 13.35 15.18
N TYR A 214 -3.03 12.96 14.01
CA TYR A 214 -4.16 12.03 13.91
C TYR A 214 -3.81 10.60 14.34
N ALA A 215 -2.62 10.10 13.98
CA ALA A 215 -2.16 8.78 14.42
C ALA A 215 -2.04 8.72 15.96
N GLN A 216 -1.56 9.81 16.58
CA GLN A 216 -1.46 9.95 18.03
C GLN A 216 -2.84 10.03 18.69
N HIS A 217 -3.72 10.95 18.26
CA HIS A 217 -5.06 11.09 18.87
C HIS A 217 -5.98 9.91 18.63
N ARG A 218 -5.81 9.16 17.54
CA ARG A 218 -6.59 7.94 17.30
C ARG A 218 -6.16 6.81 18.24
N SER A 219 -4.87 6.74 18.58
CA SER A 219 -4.39 5.81 19.60
C SER A 219 -4.91 6.18 21.00
N GLU A 220 -5.12 7.46 21.28
CA GLU A 220 -5.63 7.94 22.57
C GLU A 220 -7.16 7.79 22.71
N ASN A 221 -7.92 8.01 21.62
CA ASN A 221 -9.38 7.94 21.63
C ASN A 221 -9.95 6.53 21.41
N LEU A 222 -9.12 5.52 21.20
CA LEU A 222 -9.50 4.13 21.41
C LEU A 222 -9.47 3.87 22.93
N GLU A 223 -10.38 4.50 23.66
CA GLU A 223 -10.61 4.11 25.06
C GLU A 223 -10.89 2.60 25.08
N PRO A 224 -10.16 1.82 25.89
CA PRO A 224 -10.48 0.42 26.10
C PRO A 224 -11.96 0.37 26.51
N PRO A 225 -12.81 -0.45 25.85
CA PRO A 225 -14.21 -0.51 26.19
C PRO A 225 -14.33 -0.75 27.70
N GLU A 226 -14.97 0.19 28.41
CA GLU A 226 -15.19 0.09 29.85
C GLU A 226 -15.75 -1.30 30.14
N GLN A 227 -14.98 -2.10 30.89
CA GLN A 227 -15.42 -3.42 31.27
C GLN A 227 -16.70 -3.26 32.08
N PRO A 228 -17.78 -3.99 31.74
CA PRO A 228 -18.94 -4.05 32.62
C PRO A 228 -18.44 -4.51 33.98
N THR A 229 -18.59 -3.65 34.98
CA THR A 229 -18.14 -3.92 36.35
C THR A 229 -19.11 -4.89 37.02
N GLU A 230 -19.26 -6.11 36.47
CA GLU A 230 -20.11 -7.17 37.03
C GLU A 230 -19.37 -8.00 38.10
N GLN A 231 -18.07 -7.78 38.34
CA GLN A 231 -17.31 -8.55 39.33
C GLN A 231 -17.32 -7.96 40.75
N ALA A 232 -17.97 -6.82 40.99
CA ALA A 232 -18.04 -6.21 42.32
C ALA A 232 -19.16 -6.77 43.22
N GLU A 233 -20.19 -7.45 42.68
CA GLU A 233 -21.30 -7.96 43.50
C GLU A 233 -21.18 -9.43 43.93
N MET A 234 -20.27 -10.22 43.33
CA MET A 234 -20.14 -11.65 43.66
C MET A 234 -19.19 -11.99 44.82
N GLN A 235 -18.56 -10.99 45.47
CA GLN A 235 -17.70 -11.22 46.65
C GLN A 235 -18.33 -10.80 47.99
N SER A 236 -19.58 -10.32 48.00
CA SER A 236 -20.27 -9.86 49.22
C SER A 236 -20.98 -10.96 50.02
N THR A 237 -21.18 -12.17 49.47
CA THR A 237 -22.09 -13.17 50.07
C THR A 237 -21.44 -14.39 50.75
N VAL A 238 -20.11 -14.45 50.92
CA VAL A 238 -19.44 -15.64 51.53
C VAL A 238 -18.87 -15.37 52.95
N ALA A 239 -18.98 -14.14 53.48
CA ALA A 239 -18.53 -13.82 54.83
C ALA A 239 -19.62 -13.95 55.89
N SER A 240 -20.37 -15.07 55.92
CA SER A 240 -21.31 -15.41 57.00
C SER A 240 -21.65 -16.89 56.99
N ASN A 241 -20.70 -17.76 57.34
CA ASN A 241 -20.96 -19.06 57.98
C ASN A 241 -19.66 -19.86 58.16
N LYS A 242 -19.02 -19.73 59.33
CA LYS A 242 -18.29 -20.84 59.98
C LYS A 242 -17.83 -20.42 61.38
N ARG A 243 -18.70 -20.67 62.36
CA ARG A 243 -18.33 -20.86 63.76
C ARG A 243 -18.68 -22.29 64.15
N ALA A 244 -17.86 -22.86 65.03
CA ALA A 244 -17.93 -24.17 65.67
C ALA A 244 -17.39 -25.36 64.84
N ARG A 245 -16.21 -25.88 65.23
CA ARG A 245 -16.10 -27.07 66.10
C ARG A 245 -14.65 -27.57 66.20
N GLN A 246 -14.12 -27.46 67.41
CA GLN A 246 -13.15 -28.32 68.11
C GLN A 246 -12.83 -29.70 67.49
N GLU A 247 -11.55 -30.06 67.35
CA GLU A 247 -10.76 -30.97 68.23
C GLU A 247 -9.45 -31.45 67.56
N SER A 248 -8.38 -31.53 68.35
CA SER A 248 -7.07 -32.17 68.10
C SER A 248 -7.18 -33.71 68.31
N PRO A 249 -6.13 -34.59 68.22
CA PRO A 249 -4.68 -34.33 68.21
C PRO A 249 -3.78 -35.26 67.34
N GLU A 250 -2.47 -34.92 67.35
CA GLU A 250 -1.25 -35.75 67.17
C GLU A 250 -1.13 -36.64 65.91
N THR A 251 -0.04 -36.60 65.14
CA THR A 251 1.14 -37.46 65.41
C THR A 251 2.34 -37.04 64.53
N THR A 252 3.51 -37.15 65.15
CA THR A 252 4.93 -37.07 64.74
C THR A 252 5.35 -37.51 63.32
N GLY A 253 6.42 -36.87 62.80
CA GLY A 253 7.50 -37.61 62.13
C GLY A 253 8.30 -36.90 61.01
N SER A 254 9.55 -36.54 61.33
CA SER A 254 10.78 -36.77 60.52
C SER A 254 10.88 -36.14 59.10
N SER A 255 11.67 -35.09 58.89
CA SER A 255 13.12 -35.10 58.56
C SER A 255 13.48 -35.78 57.23
N SER A 256 13.90 -35.01 56.22
CA SER A 256 15.22 -35.15 55.57
C SER A 256 15.44 -34.14 54.43
N THR A 257 16.55 -33.43 54.57
CA THR A 257 17.39 -32.75 53.57
C THR A 257 17.80 -33.64 52.39
N THR A 258 17.87 -33.08 51.18
CA THR A 258 18.91 -33.33 50.15
C THR A 258 18.71 -32.32 49.01
N GLU A 259 19.60 -31.35 48.87
CA GLU A 259 20.80 -31.35 48.00
C GLU A 259 20.52 -31.01 46.54
N ALA A 260 21.01 -29.81 46.19
CA ALA A 260 21.15 -29.30 44.85
C ALA A 260 22.19 -30.08 44.06
N ARG A 261 21.85 -30.43 42.82
CA ARG A 261 22.81 -30.87 41.80
C ARG A 261 22.52 -30.17 40.47
N THR A 262 23.38 -29.22 40.15
CA THR A 262 23.66 -28.71 38.81
C THR A 262 24.15 -29.85 37.91
N PRO A 263 23.85 -29.81 36.60
CA PRO A 263 24.80 -30.27 35.61
C PRO A 263 25.13 -29.20 34.57
N GLU A 264 26.43 -28.99 34.43
CA GLU A 264 27.11 -28.28 33.38
C GLU A 264 26.96 -28.94 31.99
N ARG A 265 26.88 -28.07 30.98
CA ARG A 265 27.68 -28.06 29.74
C ARG A 265 27.55 -29.24 28.77
N ARG A 266 27.01 -28.92 27.57
CA ARG A 266 27.53 -29.41 26.29
C ARG A 266 27.29 -28.38 25.18
N GLN A 267 28.34 -27.62 24.87
CA GLN A 267 28.45 -26.82 23.65
C GLN A 267 28.67 -27.77 22.47
N SER A 268 27.81 -27.70 21.46
CA SER A 268 27.94 -28.44 20.20
C SER A 268 28.22 -27.45 19.07
N THR A 269 29.49 -27.40 18.68
CA THR A 269 30.01 -26.76 17.47
C THR A 269 29.41 -27.43 16.23
N ARG A 270 28.63 -26.72 15.42
CA ARG A 270 28.26 -27.17 14.07
C ARG A 270 28.95 -26.29 13.03
N GLN A 271 29.84 -26.95 12.29
CA GLN A 271 30.63 -26.42 11.20
C GLN A 271 29.75 -25.99 10.03
N SER A 272 29.99 -24.77 9.60
CA SER A 272 29.55 -24.15 8.35
C SER A 272 30.20 -24.84 7.16
N MET A 273 29.38 -25.34 6.24
CA MET A 273 29.76 -25.72 4.88
C MET A 273 29.09 -24.73 3.92
N ARG A 274 29.75 -23.60 3.67
CA ARG A 274 29.39 -22.69 2.57
C ARG A 274 30.10 -23.13 1.29
N SER A 275 29.31 -23.54 0.31
CA SER A 275 29.72 -23.75 -1.08
C SER A 275 30.22 -22.46 -1.70
N ARG A 276 31.49 -22.48 -2.16
CA ARG A 276 32.05 -21.51 -3.10
C ARG A 276 31.42 -21.76 -4.48
N LYS A 277 30.86 -20.74 -5.12
CA LYS A 277 30.69 -20.72 -6.58
C LYS A 277 31.56 -19.61 -7.15
N ALA A 278 32.36 -20.02 -8.12
CA ALA A 278 33.50 -19.33 -8.68
C ALA A 278 33.08 -18.22 -9.65
N LEU A 279 33.83 -17.12 -9.60
CA LEU A 279 34.07 -16.22 -10.72
C LEU A 279 34.72 -17.01 -11.86
N GLU A 280 34.16 -16.93 -13.06
CA GLU A 280 34.90 -17.18 -14.30
C GLU A 280 34.80 -15.94 -15.18
N SER A 281 35.98 -15.37 -15.38
CA SER A 281 36.38 -14.37 -16.35
C SER A 281 36.29 -14.91 -17.78
N VAL A 282 35.72 -14.15 -18.70
CA VAL A 282 36.03 -14.26 -20.13
C VAL A 282 36.34 -12.88 -20.67
N GLU A 283 37.62 -12.71 -21.01
CA GLU A 283 38.16 -11.63 -21.81
C GLU A 283 37.64 -11.70 -23.26
N GLY A 284 37.35 -10.52 -23.81
CA GLY A 284 37.85 -10.08 -25.11
C GLY A 284 37.33 -10.78 -26.37
N TYR A 285 36.55 -10.05 -27.18
CA TYR A 285 36.91 -9.85 -28.58
C TYR A 285 36.43 -8.49 -29.06
N SER A 286 37.40 -7.68 -29.48
CA SER A 286 37.26 -6.45 -30.22
C SER A 286 37.40 -6.78 -31.70
N THR A 287 36.42 -6.39 -32.52
CA THR A 287 36.65 -6.02 -33.92
C THR A 287 35.73 -4.87 -34.27
N ASP A 288 36.40 -3.75 -34.48
CA ASP A 288 36.03 -2.58 -35.25
C ASP A 288 35.73 -2.97 -36.71
N ASP A 289 34.63 -2.47 -37.28
CA ASP A 289 34.52 -2.10 -38.70
C ASP A 289 33.17 -1.39 -38.96
N SER A 290 33.24 -0.06 -38.88
CA SER A 290 32.92 0.89 -39.95
C SER A 290 31.84 0.58 -41.01
N GLN A 291 31.01 1.62 -41.18
CA GLN A 291 30.44 2.18 -42.43
C GLN A 291 28.97 1.90 -42.81
N ASP A 292 28.24 3.03 -42.85
CA ASP A 292 27.32 3.50 -43.89
C ASP A 292 26.21 2.56 -44.38
N SER A 293 24.96 2.93 -44.11
CA SER A 293 24.15 3.57 -45.15
C SER A 293 22.79 4.05 -44.62
N ASP A 294 22.39 5.16 -45.21
CA ASP A 294 21.12 5.86 -45.12
C ASP A 294 19.87 5.00 -45.38
N GLU A 295 18.74 5.67 -45.14
CA GLU A 295 17.50 5.59 -45.91
C GLU A 295 16.26 4.91 -45.29
N GLN A 296 15.25 5.78 -45.15
CA GLN A 296 13.82 5.57 -45.38
C GLN A 296 12.95 5.11 -44.19
N SER A 297 12.54 6.14 -43.45
CA SER A 297 11.15 6.32 -43.00
C SER A 297 10.15 6.06 -44.14
N GLN A 298 9.25 5.08 -44.01
CA GLN A 298 7.88 5.19 -44.54
C GLN A 298 6.86 4.38 -43.70
N ASN A 299 5.96 5.14 -43.05
CA ASN A 299 4.52 4.94 -42.95
C ASN A 299 3.95 3.54 -43.27
N LYS A 300 3.51 2.81 -42.23
CA LYS A 300 2.57 1.69 -42.38
C LYS A 300 1.15 2.14 -42.03
N ARG A 301 0.53 2.89 -42.95
CA ARG A 301 -0.93 3.15 -42.93
C ARG A 301 -1.68 1.98 -43.55
N ARG A 302 -2.80 1.67 -42.90
CA ARG A 302 -3.82 0.67 -43.24
C ARG A 302 -4.27 0.79 -44.70
N ARG A 303 -4.38 -0.35 -45.37
CA ARG A 303 -5.23 -0.58 -46.54
C ARG A 303 -5.97 -1.90 -46.32
N ILE A 304 -7.26 -1.82 -46.07
CA ILE A 304 -8.19 -2.95 -46.19
C ILE A 304 -9.22 -2.48 -47.20
N ASP A 305 -9.16 -3.05 -48.40
CA ASP A 305 -10.18 -2.92 -49.43
C ASP A 305 -10.99 -4.22 -49.48
N HIS A 306 -12.32 -4.03 -49.47
CA HIS A 306 -13.37 -4.67 -50.27
C HIS A 306 -13.41 -6.20 -50.42
N GLY A 307 -14.52 -6.76 -49.93
CA GLY A 307 -15.08 -8.06 -50.34
C GLY A 307 -16.58 -8.09 -50.04
N ASP A 308 -17.36 -8.03 -51.12
CA ASP A 308 -18.81 -7.97 -51.21
C ASP A 308 -19.57 -9.24 -50.74
N ASP A 309 -20.90 -9.10 -50.78
CA ASP A 309 -21.95 -10.13 -50.91
C ASP A 309 -22.63 -10.68 -49.65
N LEU A 310 -23.76 -10.05 -49.30
CA LEU A 310 -24.88 -10.74 -48.66
C LEU A 310 -26.21 -10.41 -49.38
N PRO A 311 -26.99 -11.44 -49.79
CA PRO A 311 -28.24 -11.23 -50.48
C PRO A 311 -29.41 -10.93 -49.54
N ALA A 312 -30.35 -10.15 -50.06
CA ALA A 312 -31.65 -9.87 -49.49
C ALA A 312 -32.44 -11.15 -49.19
N ARG A 313 -33.01 -11.23 -47.98
CA ARG A 313 -34.01 -12.24 -47.64
C ARG A 313 -35.31 -11.56 -47.20
N GLN A 314 -36.34 -11.86 -47.98
CA GLN A 314 -37.75 -11.54 -47.79
C GLN A 314 -38.27 -12.11 -46.47
N GLY A 315 -39.28 -11.44 -45.92
CA GLY A 315 -39.96 -11.84 -44.70
C GLY A 315 -40.83 -13.08 -44.87
N ASP A 316 -41.22 -13.64 -43.72
CA ASP A 316 -42.41 -14.47 -43.55
C ASP A 316 -42.82 -14.45 -42.07
N ASP A 317 -44.11 -14.17 -41.88
CA ASP A 317 -45.07 -14.70 -40.91
C ASP A 317 -44.65 -15.05 -39.46
N VAL A 318 -45.29 -14.34 -38.53
CA VAL A 318 -45.42 -14.66 -37.11
C VAL A 318 -46.68 -15.51 -36.90
N PRO A 319 -46.59 -16.79 -36.48
CA PRO A 319 -47.73 -17.49 -35.95
C PRO A 319 -47.80 -17.40 -34.41
N ALA A 320 -49.04 -17.37 -33.95
CA ALA A 320 -49.46 -17.19 -32.58
C ALA A 320 -49.01 -18.32 -31.63
N ASN A 321 -48.78 -17.88 -30.40
CA ASN A 321 -48.41 -18.61 -29.20
C ASN A 321 -49.53 -19.56 -28.72
N PRO A 322 -49.27 -20.86 -28.44
CA PRO A 322 -50.15 -21.66 -27.62
C PRO A 322 -49.67 -21.72 -26.17
N ALA A 323 -50.61 -21.47 -25.26
CA ALA A 323 -50.48 -21.52 -23.82
C ALA A 323 -49.84 -22.82 -23.31
N GLY A 324 -48.73 -22.68 -22.58
CA GLY A 324 -48.02 -23.75 -21.88
C GLY A 324 -48.24 -23.67 -20.37
N THR A 325 -48.83 -24.72 -19.85
CA THR A 325 -49.20 -25.09 -18.48
C THR A 325 -48.11 -24.82 -17.44
N ALA A 326 -48.47 -24.12 -16.35
CA ALA A 326 -47.60 -23.85 -15.21
C ALA A 326 -47.29 -25.13 -14.40
N ALA A 327 -46.00 -25.39 -14.20
CA ALA A 327 -45.47 -26.36 -13.24
C ALA A 327 -45.45 -25.75 -11.83
N PRO A 328 -45.58 -26.56 -10.75
CA PRO A 328 -45.72 -26.04 -9.40
C PRO A 328 -44.42 -25.40 -8.89
N GLU A 329 -44.60 -24.16 -8.45
CA GLU A 329 -43.66 -23.30 -7.73
C GLU A 329 -43.09 -24.04 -6.50
N GLN A 330 -41.83 -24.46 -6.60
CA GLN A 330 -41.10 -24.96 -5.44
C GLN A 330 -40.77 -23.79 -4.53
N ALA A 331 -41.26 -23.87 -3.29
CA ALA A 331 -41.01 -22.88 -2.25
C ALA A 331 -39.50 -22.61 -2.10
N PRO A 332 -39.07 -21.34 -1.98
CA PRO A 332 -37.67 -21.01 -1.79
C PRO A 332 -37.17 -21.65 -0.50
N GLN A 333 -36.19 -22.54 -0.64
CA GLN A 333 -35.42 -23.03 0.50
C GLN A 333 -34.77 -21.81 1.16
N SER A 334 -35.22 -21.48 2.37
CA SER A 334 -34.64 -20.42 3.18
C SER A 334 -33.17 -20.72 3.38
N PHE A 335 -32.27 -19.96 2.75
CA PHE A 335 -30.87 -19.96 3.11
C PHE A 335 -30.78 -19.54 4.58
N ALA A 336 -30.41 -20.50 5.42
CA ALA A 336 -30.19 -20.29 6.84
C ALA A 336 -29.23 -19.11 7.03
N GLY A 337 -29.62 -18.18 7.89
CA GLY A 337 -29.00 -16.88 8.06
C GLY A 337 -27.50 -16.94 8.31
N ILE A 338 -26.82 -15.87 7.90
CA ILE A 338 -25.46 -15.53 8.31
C ILE A 338 -25.38 -15.73 9.84
N PRO A 339 -24.43 -16.54 10.35
CA PRO A 339 -24.30 -16.81 11.79
C PRO A 339 -24.26 -15.49 12.56
N GLY A 340 -24.94 -15.45 13.72
CA GLY A 340 -25.04 -14.25 14.56
C GLY A 340 -23.68 -13.61 14.85
N LEU A 341 -23.69 -12.28 15.08
CA LEU A 341 -22.50 -11.47 15.34
C LEU A 341 -21.47 -12.21 16.20
N LEU A 342 -20.31 -12.49 15.59
CA LEU A 342 -19.18 -13.14 16.24
C LEU A 342 -18.82 -12.38 17.51
N ARG A 343 -18.75 -13.10 18.63
CA ARG A 343 -18.38 -12.52 19.93
C ARG A 343 -16.89 -12.21 19.91
N TRP A 344 -16.54 -10.94 20.12
CA TRP A 344 -15.15 -10.53 20.28
C TRP A 344 -14.53 -11.26 21.49
N MET A 345 -13.35 -11.85 21.32
CA MET A 345 -12.59 -12.51 22.38
C MET A 345 -11.14 -12.04 22.40
N LYS A 346 -10.61 -11.88 23.62
CA LYS A 346 -9.21 -11.50 23.85
C LYS A 346 -8.28 -12.60 23.31
N PRO A 347 -7.11 -12.23 22.79
CA PRO A 347 -6.17 -13.21 22.27
C PRO A 347 -5.72 -14.19 23.35
N PRO A 348 -5.46 -15.46 23.00
CA PRO A 348 -4.79 -16.40 23.87
C PRO A 348 -3.43 -15.81 24.25
N THR A 349 -3.20 -15.61 25.54
CA THR A 349 -1.97 -14.99 26.08
C THR A 349 -0.83 -16.01 26.20
N THR A 350 -0.98 -17.16 25.56
CA THR A 350 -0.12 -18.33 25.67
C THR A 350 1.27 -18.12 25.11
N THR A 351 1.47 -17.09 24.28
CA THR A 351 2.76 -16.76 23.68
C THR A 351 3.13 -15.31 24.05
N GLY A 352 4.38 -15.06 24.49
CA GLY A 352 4.83 -13.75 25.02
C GLY A 352 4.74 -12.59 24.00
N PRO A 353 5.02 -11.33 24.35
CA PRO A 353 4.93 -10.24 23.36
C PRO A 353 5.96 -10.39 22.23
N VAL A 354 5.53 -10.21 20.97
CA VAL A 354 6.40 -10.04 19.79
C VAL A 354 6.60 -8.55 19.56
N SER A 355 7.76 -8.16 19.04
CA SER A 355 7.98 -6.77 18.61
C SER A 355 6.96 -6.39 17.52
N VAL A 356 6.10 -5.42 17.83
CA VAL A 356 5.07 -4.92 16.91
C VAL A 356 5.69 -4.52 15.55
N PRO A 357 6.79 -3.74 15.48
CA PRO A 357 7.47 -3.45 14.23
C PRO A 357 7.91 -4.68 13.42
N ALA A 358 8.47 -5.70 14.09
CA ALA A 358 8.97 -6.90 13.40
C ALA A 358 7.81 -7.73 12.82
N LEU A 359 6.69 -7.80 13.56
CA LEU A 359 5.48 -8.42 13.07
C LEU A 359 4.88 -7.66 11.86
N TYR A 360 4.87 -6.33 11.91
CA TYR A 360 4.46 -5.51 10.76
C TYR A 360 5.36 -5.74 9.54
N GLN A 361 6.68 -5.82 9.74
CA GLN A 361 7.62 -6.10 8.66
C GLN A 361 7.38 -7.47 8.03
N ALA A 362 7.10 -8.50 8.82
CA ALA A 362 6.77 -9.84 8.31
C ALA A 362 5.47 -9.82 7.47
N TYR A 363 4.44 -9.10 7.91
CA TYR A 363 3.21 -8.91 7.12
C TYR A 363 3.45 -8.14 5.83
N GLU A 364 4.32 -7.12 5.85
CA GLU A 364 4.67 -6.36 4.65
C GLU A 364 5.49 -7.22 3.67
N GLN A 365 6.43 -8.02 4.16
CA GLN A 365 7.22 -8.94 3.35
C GLN A 365 6.34 -9.94 2.61
N GLU A 366 5.40 -10.58 3.32
CA GLU A 366 4.38 -11.47 2.73
C GLU A 366 3.62 -10.75 1.61
N ARG A 367 3.20 -9.50 1.85
CA ARG A 367 2.48 -8.71 0.87
C ARG A 367 3.34 -8.33 -0.34
N THR A 368 4.64 -8.14 -0.16
CA THR A 368 5.57 -7.70 -1.22
C THR A 368 6.11 -8.83 -2.09
N GLN A 369 6.32 -10.01 -1.51
CA GLN A 369 6.96 -11.15 -2.17
C GLN A 369 6.15 -11.69 -3.36
N ASP A 370 4.85 -11.40 -3.40
CA ASP A 370 3.94 -11.81 -4.49
C ASP A 370 3.76 -10.75 -5.60
N TYR A 371 4.27 -9.52 -5.43
CA TYR A 371 4.16 -8.47 -6.46
C TYR A 371 5.15 -8.61 -7.62
N ASP A 372 6.20 -9.43 -7.48
CA ASP A 372 7.20 -9.66 -8.54
C ASP A 372 6.78 -10.76 -9.54
N ASN A 373 5.64 -11.43 -9.32
CA ASN A 373 5.02 -12.32 -10.31
C ASN A 373 4.05 -11.51 -11.19
N ASP A 374 4.50 -11.12 -12.38
CA ASP A 374 3.89 -10.19 -13.36
C ASP A 374 2.50 -10.61 -13.93
N ASP A 375 1.84 -11.63 -13.38
CA ASP A 375 0.47 -12.02 -13.75
C ASP A 375 -0.56 -11.28 -12.86
N SER A 376 -0.71 -9.99 -13.13
CA SER A 376 -1.53 -9.04 -12.34
C SER A 376 -3.05 -9.31 -12.25
N ASP A 377 -3.55 -10.39 -12.86
CA ASP A 377 -4.97 -10.79 -12.83
C ASP A 377 -5.30 -11.86 -11.79
N ASN A 378 -4.31 -12.41 -11.06
CA ASN A 378 -4.51 -13.51 -10.10
C ASN A 378 -4.07 -13.17 -8.67
N TYR A 379 -4.24 -11.90 -8.27
CA TYR A 379 -3.99 -11.43 -6.90
C TYR A 379 -4.95 -12.06 -5.90
N GLN A 380 -4.47 -13.00 -5.08
CA GLN A 380 -5.12 -13.36 -3.83
C GLN A 380 -4.06 -13.43 -2.72
N PRO A 381 -4.11 -12.54 -1.70
CA PRO A 381 -3.26 -12.62 -0.51
C PRO A 381 -3.38 -13.96 0.25
N TRP A 382 -4.34 -14.78 -0.14
CA TRP A 382 -4.65 -16.09 0.41
C TRP A 382 -4.27 -17.22 -0.55
N ALA A 383 -3.39 -16.96 -1.53
CA ALA A 383 -3.03 -17.90 -2.59
C ALA A 383 -2.52 -19.23 -2.00
N PRO A 384 -3.05 -20.37 -2.45
CA PRO A 384 -3.07 -21.60 -1.66
C PRO A 384 -1.85 -22.49 -1.85
N TYR A 385 -0.65 -21.95 -1.72
CA TYR A 385 0.58 -22.74 -1.82
C TYR A 385 0.87 -23.52 -0.53
N ALA A 386 -0.08 -24.38 -0.12
CA ALA A 386 0.11 -25.48 0.83
C ALA A 386 -1.02 -26.53 0.81
N PHE A 387 -2.14 -26.29 0.10
CA PHE A 387 -3.29 -27.19 0.08
C PHE A 387 -3.79 -27.47 -1.34
N PRO A 388 -4.17 -28.72 -1.66
CA PRO A 388 -4.95 -29.01 -2.87
C PRO A 388 -6.33 -28.34 -2.76
N GLY A 389 -6.44 -27.11 -3.27
CA GLY A 389 -7.71 -26.40 -3.47
C GLY A 389 -7.90 -25.07 -2.72
N GLY A 390 -7.01 -24.70 -1.78
CA GLY A 390 -7.02 -23.36 -1.17
C GLY A 390 -8.25 -22.93 -0.37
N PRO A 391 -8.35 -21.63 -0.03
CA PRO A 391 -9.59 -21.05 0.46
C PRO A 391 -10.67 -21.20 -0.60
N ARG A 392 -11.88 -21.60 -0.16
CA ARG A 392 -13.04 -21.61 -1.06
C ARG A 392 -13.47 -20.19 -1.35
N LEU A 393 -13.57 -19.83 -2.63
CA LEU A 393 -14.09 -18.53 -3.07
C LEU A 393 -15.61 -18.47 -3.15
N GLN A 394 -16.28 -19.62 -2.98
CA GLN A 394 -17.72 -19.75 -3.09
C GLN A 394 -18.27 -20.62 -1.97
N VAL A 395 -19.54 -20.38 -1.64
CA VAL A 395 -20.28 -21.15 -0.64
C VAL A 395 -20.43 -22.63 -1.06
N PRO A 396 -20.48 -23.58 -0.10
CA PRO A 396 -20.38 -23.38 1.35
C PRO A 396 -18.92 -23.28 1.83
N PHE A 397 -18.64 -22.22 2.60
CA PHE A 397 -17.35 -22.01 3.26
C PHE A 397 -17.14 -23.02 4.40
N ARG A 398 -15.93 -23.57 4.53
CA ARG A 398 -15.60 -24.45 5.67
C ARG A 398 -15.37 -23.62 6.92
N GLN A 399 -15.60 -24.19 8.10
CA GLN A 399 -15.17 -23.59 9.35
C GLN A 399 -13.65 -23.77 9.50
N LEU A 400 -12.94 -22.70 9.82
CA LEU A 400 -11.46 -22.69 9.80
C LEU A 400 -10.87 -23.68 10.82
N HIS A 401 -11.48 -23.81 12.00
CA HIS A 401 -11.00 -24.74 13.03
C HIS A 401 -11.11 -26.23 12.61
N LEU A 402 -11.98 -26.55 11.65
CA LEU A 402 -12.14 -27.90 11.09
C LEU A 402 -11.17 -28.19 9.94
N VAL A 403 -10.50 -27.17 9.40
CA VAL A 403 -9.51 -27.37 8.33
C VAL A 403 -8.32 -28.14 8.94
N GLN A 404 -7.97 -29.26 8.31
CA GLN A 404 -6.84 -30.08 8.77
C GLN A 404 -5.55 -29.28 8.64
N THR A 405 -4.81 -29.14 9.73
CA THR A 405 -3.54 -28.39 9.73
C THR A 405 -2.31 -29.28 9.70
N GLU A 406 -2.52 -30.60 9.57
CA GLU A 406 -1.44 -31.59 9.45
C GLU A 406 -0.59 -31.37 8.19
N HIS A 407 -1.14 -30.66 7.20
CA HIS A 407 -0.45 -30.28 5.98
C HIS A 407 0.24 -28.91 6.05
N LEU A 408 -0.01 -28.10 7.10
CA LEU A 408 0.76 -26.88 7.30
C LEU A 408 2.12 -27.25 7.84
N THR A 409 3.12 -27.07 6.99
CA THR A 409 4.50 -27.13 7.44
C THR A 409 4.79 -25.93 8.33
N SER A 410 5.73 -26.08 9.26
CA SER A 410 6.20 -24.96 10.08
C SER A 410 6.87 -23.85 9.27
N ALA A 411 7.23 -24.13 8.01
CA ALA A 411 7.80 -23.16 7.07
C ALA A 411 6.73 -22.34 6.32
N ASP A 412 5.45 -22.75 6.36
CA ASP A 412 4.37 -22.00 5.75
C ASP A 412 3.92 -20.89 6.69
N LEU A 413 4.39 -19.67 6.41
CA LEU A 413 4.12 -18.45 7.15
C LEU A 413 3.14 -17.54 6.39
N SER A 414 2.43 -18.07 5.39
CA SER A 414 1.42 -17.31 4.66
C SER A 414 0.31 -16.81 5.58
N GLY A 415 -0.35 -15.73 5.18
CA GLY A 415 -1.44 -15.12 5.91
C GLY A 415 -2.62 -16.09 6.05
N TRP A 416 -2.82 -16.95 5.04
CA TRP A 416 -3.77 -18.06 5.10
C TRP A 416 -3.41 -19.03 6.24
N ALA A 417 -2.17 -19.50 6.26
CA ALA A 417 -1.68 -20.42 7.26
C ALA A 417 -1.83 -19.87 8.68
N GLU A 418 -1.46 -18.62 8.83
CA GLU A 418 -1.56 -17.94 10.11
C GLU A 418 -3.01 -17.70 10.55
N ASN A 419 -3.92 -17.38 9.63
CA ASN A 419 -5.34 -17.24 9.94
C ASN A 419 -5.96 -18.58 10.37
N LEU A 420 -5.51 -19.70 9.79
CA LEU A 420 -5.88 -21.04 10.25
C LEU A 420 -5.33 -21.34 11.66
N ARG A 421 -4.06 -21.03 11.92
CA ARG A 421 -3.45 -21.20 13.26
C ARG A 421 -4.21 -20.37 14.30
N TRP A 422 -4.50 -19.11 13.99
CA TRP A 422 -5.28 -18.22 14.86
C TRP A 422 -6.67 -18.78 15.15
N ALA A 423 -7.41 -19.18 14.11
CA ALA A 423 -8.77 -19.69 14.28
C ALA A 423 -8.81 -21.00 15.09
N LYS A 424 -7.79 -21.87 14.93
CA LYS A 424 -7.64 -23.06 15.78
C LYS A 424 -7.33 -22.71 17.21
N GLU A 425 -6.45 -21.75 17.46
CA GLU A 425 -6.14 -21.32 18.83
C GLU A 425 -7.39 -20.73 19.51
N GLN A 426 -8.21 -19.96 18.78
CA GLN A 426 -9.50 -19.48 19.26
C GLN A 426 -10.46 -20.63 19.60
N PHE A 427 -10.56 -21.64 18.75
CA PHE A 427 -11.39 -22.82 19.02
C PHE A 427 -10.90 -23.62 20.24
N LEU A 428 -9.59 -23.87 20.33
CA LEU A 428 -9.01 -24.62 21.45
C LEU A 428 -9.13 -23.88 22.78
N THR A 429 -8.97 -22.56 22.76
CA THR A 429 -8.99 -21.73 23.98
C THR A 429 -10.42 -21.42 24.43
N PHE A 430 -11.32 -21.15 23.49
CA PHE A 430 -12.63 -20.57 23.78
C PHE A 430 -13.83 -21.32 23.18
N GLY A 431 -13.60 -22.35 22.35
CA GLY A 431 -14.66 -23.08 21.66
C GLY A 431 -15.33 -22.31 20.51
N GLU A 432 -14.66 -21.28 19.96
CA GLU A 432 -15.22 -20.48 18.86
C GLU A 432 -15.25 -21.25 17.54
N THR A 433 -16.41 -21.29 16.89
CA THR A 433 -16.65 -22.10 15.67
C THR A 433 -17.13 -21.27 14.47
N GLY A 434 -17.40 -19.97 14.67
CA GLY A 434 -18.01 -19.10 13.68
C GLY A 434 -17.07 -18.58 12.58
N TRP A 435 -15.76 -18.73 12.76
CA TRP A 435 -14.78 -18.36 11.74
C TRP A 435 -14.76 -19.36 10.57
N THR A 436 -14.89 -18.84 9.36
CA THR A 436 -14.99 -19.64 8.12
C THR A 436 -14.04 -19.11 7.04
N GLU A 437 -13.92 -19.84 5.93
CA GLU A 437 -13.12 -19.44 4.75
C GLU A 437 -13.69 -18.24 3.97
N CYS A 438 -14.77 -17.62 4.46
CA CYS A 438 -15.38 -16.44 3.86
C CYS A 438 -14.34 -15.31 3.77
N PRO A 439 -14.16 -14.64 2.62
CA PRO A 439 -13.15 -13.58 2.47
C PRO A 439 -13.23 -12.50 3.56
N GLU A 440 -14.44 -12.10 3.95
CA GLU A 440 -14.69 -11.13 5.01
C GLU A 440 -14.18 -11.60 6.38
N HIS A 441 -14.27 -12.90 6.67
CA HIS A 441 -13.70 -13.48 7.89
C HIS A 441 -12.19 -13.50 7.83
N MET A 442 -11.58 -13.86 6.70
CA MET A 442 -10.12 -13.90 6.54
C MET A 442 -9.51 -12.50 6.73
N ASP A 443 -10.12 -11.48 6.11
CA ASP A 443 -9.68 -10.09 6.25
C ASP A 443 -9.85 -9.60 7.70
N LEU A 444 -10.96 -9.95 8.35
CA LEU A 444 -11.21 -9.55 9.74
C LEU A 444 -10.23 -10.22 10.71
N ILE A 445 -9.93 -11.52 10.54
CA ILE A 445 -8.92 -12.22 11.36
C ILE A 445 -7.56 -11.54 11.21
N THR A 446 -7.19 -11.18 9.98
CA THR A 446 -5.91 -10.51 9.70
C THR A 446 -5.83 -9.15 10.40
N GLN A 447 -6.89 -8.35 10.31
CA GLN A 447 -6.97 -7.08 11.04
C GLN A 447 -6.87 -7.29 12.54
N ILE A 448 -7.53 -8.31 13.09
CA ILE A 448 -7.46 -8.66 14.52
C ILE A 448 -6.02 -9.01 14.90
N ARG A 449 -5.37 -9.89 14.15
CA ARG A 449 -3.98 -10.32 14.41
C ARG A 449 -3.01 -9.14 14.42
N ILE A 450 -3.11 -8.26 13.42
CA ILE A 450 -2.31 -7.02 13.36
C ILE A 450 -2.59 -6.13 14.58
N SER A 451 -3.87 -5.86 14.88
CA SER A 451 -4.25 -4.97 15.98
C SER A 451 -3.83 -5.48 17.36
N GLN A 452 -3.74 -6.80 17.51
CA GLN A 452 -3.38 -7.46 18.77
C GLN A 452 -1.91 -7.87 18.82
N ALA A 453 -1.14 -7.58 17.78
CA ALA A 453 0.21 -8.08 17.59
C ALA A 453 0.33 -9.60 17.80
N TRP A 454 -0.70 -10.35 17.37
CA TRP A 454 -0.71 -11.80 17.47
C TRP A 454 0.08 -12.42 16.32
N ALA A 455 0.89 -13.42 16.65
CA ALA A 455 1.65 -14.23 15.70
C ALA A 455 1.66 -15.67 16.20
N SER A 456 1.63 -16.64 15.27
CA SER A 456 1.85 -18.04 15.65
C SER A 456 3.25 -18.27 16.23
N GLY A 457 3.46 -19.41 16.90
CA GLY A 457 4.80 -19.77 17.38
C GLY A 457 5.81 -19.89 16.23
N GLU A 458 5.36 -20.37 15.07
CA GLU A 458 6.18 -20.56 13.87
C GLU A 458 6.63 -19.23 13.26
N LEU A 459 5.70 -18.27 13.10
CA LEU A 459 6.03 -16.94 12.58
C LEU A 459 7.00 -16.21 13.52
N ARG A 460 6.87 -16.42 14.82
CA ARG A 460 7.79 -15.83 15.82
C ARG A 460 9.19 -16.35 15.70
N VAL A 461 9.36 -17.67 15.60
CA VAL A 461 10.68 -18.28 15.44
C VAL A 461 11.33 -17.74 14.16
N SER A 462 10.57 -17.59 13.08
CA SER A 462 11.10 -16.98 11.84
C SER A 462 11.55 -15.53 12.05
N ILE A 463 10.73 -14.70 12.70
CA ILE A 463 11.08 -13.30 12.99
C ILE A 463 12.34 -13.23 13.87
N GLU A 464 12.44 -14.10 14.88
CA GLU A 464 13.61 -14.16 15.77
C GLU A 464 14.87 -14.60 15.02
N ASP A 465 14.76 -15.58 14.12
CA ASP A 465 15.85 -16.06 13.27
C ASP A 465 16.31 -14.96 12.28
N ASP A 466 15.37 -14.27 11.63
CA ASP A 466 15.67 -13.17 10.70
C ASP A 466 16.35 -12.00 11.42
N MET A 467 15.84 -11.62 12.59
CA MET A 467 16.47 -10.59 13.43
C MET A 467 17.88 -11.00 13.87
N ALA A 468 18.11 -12.27 14.20
CA ALA A 468 19.43 -12.76 14.57
C ALA A 468 20.42 -12.69 13.39
N VAL A 469 19.95 -12.97 12.17
CA VAL A 469 20.75 -12.83 10.94
C VAL A 469 21.10 -11.36 10.69
N GLU A 470 20.13 -10.45 10.78
CA GLU A 470 20.37 -9.00 10.58
C GLU A 470 21.38 -8.44 11.60
N ILE A 471 21.27 -8.83 12.87
CA ILE A 471 22.25 -8.45 13.90
C ILE A 471 23.64 -8.97 13.54
N GLN A 472 23.75 -10.24 13.13
CA GLN A 472 25.03 -10.83 12.74
C GLN A 472 25.64 -10.15 11.51
N GLU A 473 24.83 -9.78 10.52
CA GLU A 473 25.28 -9.06 9.32
C GLU A 473 25.71 -7.63 9.64
N GLY A 474 24.97 -6.93 10.51
CA GLY A 474 25.32 -5.59 10.99
C GLY A 474 26.63 -5.58 11.78
N GLU A 475 26.84 -6.56 12.66
CA GLU A 475 28.10 -6.74 13.40
C GLU A 475 29.27 -7.04 12.45
N SER A 476 29.05 -7.91 11.46
CA SER A 476 30.03 -8.25 10.42
C SER A 476 30.43 -7.02 9.58
N MET A 477 29.45 -6.23 9.14
CA MET A 477 29.70 -5.01 8.37
C MET A 477 30.44 -3.96 9.19
N THR A 478 30.08 -3.79 10.47
CA THR A 478 30.76 -2.88 11.39
C THR A 478 32.21 -3.30 11.62
N ALA A 479 32.48 -4.61 11.77
CA ALA A 479 33.84 -5.14 11.89
C ALA A 479 34.67 -4.85 10.63
N MET A 480 34.10 -5.04 9.43
CA MET A 480 34.78 -4.72 8.17
C MET A 480 35.10 -3.22 8.03
N MET A 481 34.17 -2.34 8.44
CA MET A 481 34.42 -0.90 8.44
C MET A 481 35.53 -0.50 9.39
N ASN A 482 35.56 -1.09 10.60
CA ASN A 482 36.61 -0.84 11.58
C ASN A 482 37.98 -1.32 11.10
N GLU A 483 38.05 -2.49 10.44
CA GLU A 483 39.29 -3.01 9.86
C GLU A 483 39.79 -2.12 8.71
N SER A 484 38.89 -1.65 7.85
CA SER A 484 39.21 -0.70 6.78
C SER A 484 39.74 0.64 7.32
N GLN A 485 39.11 1.18 8.37
CA GLN A 485 39.59 2.39 9.04
C GLN A 485 40.95 2.19 9.69
N ALA A 486 41.17 1.06 10.37
CA ALA A 486 42.46 0.71 10.94
C ALA A 486 43.56 0.60 9.87
N SER A 487 43.25 -0.02 8.71
CA SER A 487 44.17 -0.10 7.59
C SER A 487 44.50 1.27 6.97
N MET A 488 43.55 2.21 6.96
CA MET A 488 43.82 3.58 6.50
C MET A 488 44.73 4.35 7.45
N GLN A 489 44.57 4.15 8.77
CA GLN A 489 45.41 4.78 9.78
C GLN A 489 46.84 4.22 9.82
N TYR A 490 47.04 2.97 9.38
CA TYR A 490 48.36 2.31 9.32
C TYR A 490 49.16 2.57 8.04
N ARG A 491 48.74 3.52 7.17
CA ARG A 491 49.66 4.04 6.15
C ARG A 491 50.80 4.74 6.87
N GLU A 492 51.92 4.03 7.01
CA GLU A 492 53.14 4.57 7.57
C GLU A 492 53.39 5.94 6.93
N PRO A 493 53.72 6.98 7.73
CA PRO A 493 54.14 8.24 7.17
C PRO A 493 55.29 7.91 6.23
N VAL A 494 55.10 8.18 4.94
CA VAL A 494 56.13 7.98 3.92
C VAL A 494 57.33 8.78 4.40
N VAL A 495 58.28 8.09 5.04
CA VAL A 495 59.51 8.69 5.53
C VAL A 495 60.15 9.27 4.29
N GLY A 496 60.22 10.60 4.27
CA GLY A 496 60.63 11.40 3.12
C GLY A 496 61.86 10.78 2.51
N ARG A 497 61.69 10.14 1.35
CA ARG A 497 62.80 9.76 0.51
C ARG A 497 63.37 11.08 0.02
N ASP A 498 64.47 11.46 0.64
CA ASP A 498 65.25 12.66 0.38
C ASP A 498 65.57 12.69 -1.12
N ASN A 499 64.75 13.43 -1.88
CA ASN A 499 64.93 13.63 -3.30
C ASN A 499 66.11 14.58 -3.45
N GLY A 500 67.29 13.99 -3.59
CA GLY A 500 68.48 14.68 -4.04
C GLY A 500 68.16 15.54 -5.25
N MET A 501 68.41 16.84 -5.11
CA MET A 501 68.38 17.82 -6.17
C MET A 501 69.36 17.41 -7.28
N GLY A 502 68.85 16.68 -8.27
CA GLY A 502 69.49 16.49 -9.56
C GLY A 502 69.16 17.66 -10.48
N ASN A 503 70.09 18.61 -10.55
CA ASN A 503 70.18 19.65 -11.56
C ASN A 503 69.88 19.10 -12.97
N MET A 504 68.70 19.40 -13.54
CA MET A 504 68.52 19.46 -14.99
C MET A 504 68.09 20.88 -15.34
N ARG A 505 69.12 21.68 -15.54
CA ARG A 505 69.10 22.90 -16.32
C ARG A 505 69.04 22.50 -17.80
N ASP A 506 68.41 23.38 -18.56
CA ASP A 506 68.60 23.65 -19.97
C ASP A 506 67.63 22.99 -20.98
N GLU A 507 67.19 23.87 -21.89
CA GLU A 507 66.52 23.63 -23.17
C GLU A 507 65.06 23.16 -23.05
N TYR A 508 64.04 23.96 -23.37
CA TYR A 508 63.82 24.62 -24.66
C TYR A 508 62.92 25.85 -24.53
N GLY A 509 63.21 26.87 -25.35
CA GLY A 509 62.51 28.16 -25.39
C GLY A 509 61.11 28.14 -26.02
N ASN A 510 60.31 29.12 -25.57
CA ASN A 510 59.56 30.15 -26.32
C ASN A 510 59.34 29.95 -27.86
N PRO A 511 58.33 30.60 -28.51
CA PRO A 511 57.44 31.65 -28.00
C PRO A 511 55.97 31.65 -28.49
N MET A 512 55.22 32.53 -27.82
CA MET A 512 54.01 33.24 -28.23
C MET A 512 53.79 33.39 -29.75
N GLY A 513 52.54 33.14 -30.18
CA GLY A 513 51.93 33.70 -31.39
C GLY A 513 50.67 34.50 -31.03
N PRO A 514 50.38 35.63 -31.70
CA PRO A 514 49.38 36.59 -31.25
C PRO A 514 47.97 36.27 -31.76
N MET A 515 46.99 36.68 -30.94
CA MET A 515 45.57 36.79 -31.30
C MET A 515 45.35 37.73 -32.50
N ARG A 516 44.46 37.30 -33.39
CA ARG A 516 43.49 38.15 -34.09
C ARG A 516 42.14 37.47 -34.11
#